data_AF-A0AA39FST1-F1
#
_entry.id   AF-A0AA39FST1-F1
#
_cell.length_a   1.000
_cell.length_b   1.000
_cell.length_c   1.000
_cell.angle_alpha   90.00
_cell.angle_beta   90.00
_cell.angle_gamma   90.00
#
_symmetry.space_group_name_H-M   'P 1'
#
loop_
_entity.id
_entity.type
_entity.pdbx_description
1 polymer ?
#
loop_
_entity_poly.entity_id
_entity_poly.type
_entity_poly.pdbx_seq_one_letter_code
_entity_poly.pdbx_strand_id
1 'polypeptide(L)'
;MADTVWSINESSATLFLAEKFRIFEKKIFAELEAMKRSIIYDVDKKNKELKHILMNMSNNSSEPKKNLTGVKEELECQIPITNIEEFLAFEGNLLESPNKKKALLDLYRILICGEAKIQSCILKLGAATIGKEVQLLYSGTGKINNGVGKRNFSLTQTYSVMQDALIEKFGEAFNLKSLPGDVGR
;
A
#
# COMPACT_ATOMS: atom_id res chain seq x y z
N MET A 1 -84.52 -0.38 -2.53
CA MET A 1 -83.84 -0.11 -3.82
C MET A 1 -82.64 0.83 -3.66
N ALA A 2 -82.68 1.85 -2.78
CA ALA A 2 -81.54 2.74 -2.55
C ALA A 2 -80.30 2.03 -1.98
N ASP A 3 -80.48 1.12 -1.01
CA ASP A 3 -79.36 0.41 -0.36
C ASP A 3 -78.62 -0.54 -1.30
N THR A 4 -79.33 -1.14 -2.27
CA THR A 4 -78.72 -2.03 -3.27
C THR A 4 -77.85 -1.26 -4.26
N VAL A 5 -78.26 -0.04 -4.65
CA VAL A 5 -77.50 0.81 -5.59
C VAL A 5 -76.25 1.39 -4.91
N TRP A 6 -76.35 1.79 -3.65
CA TRP A 6 -75.20 2.27 -2.86
C TRP A 6 -74.14 1.17 -2.66
N SER A 7 -74.58 -0.05 -2.31
CA SER A 7 -73.68 -1.19 -2.10
C SER A 7 -72.96 -1.65 -3.38
N ILE A 8 -73.62 -1.58 -4.55
CA ILE A 8 -73.00 -1.90 -5.85
C ILE A 8 -71.93 -0.86 -6.22
N ASN A 9 -72.16 0.42 -5.92
CA ASN A 9 -71.24 1.50 -6.27
C ASN A 9 -69.95 1.47 -5.41
N GLU A 10 -70.08 1.11 -4.13
CA GLU A 10 -68.95 0.89 -3.21
C GLU A 10 -68.11 -0.34 -3.62
N SER A 11 -68.76 -1.41 -4.06
CA SER A 11 -68.10 -2.63 -4.56
C SER A 11 -67.34 -2.39 -5.87
N SER A 12 -67.85 -1.51 -6.75
CA SER A 12 -67.15 -1.12 -7.99
C SER A 12 -65.92 -0.24 -7.72
N ALA A 13 -66.04 0.73 -6.81
CA ALA A 13 -64.93 1.61 -6.43
C ALA A 13 -63.78 0.85 -5.74
N THR A 14 -64.11 -0.11 -4.86
CA THR A 14 -63.12 -0.95 -4.18
C THR A 14 -62.39 -1.89 -5.15
N LEU A 15 -63.09 -2.49 -6.11
CA LEU A 15 -62.47 -3.29 -7.17
C LEU A 15 -61.53 -2.47 -8.06
N PHE A 16 -61.94 -1.25 -8.42
CA PHE A 16 -61.10 -0.33 -9.21
C PHE A 16 -59.82 0.04 -8.44
N LEU A 17 -59.95 0.36 -7.15
CA LEU A 17 -58.81 0.70 -6.31
C LEU A 17 -57.85 -0.49 -6.13
N ALA A 18 -58.38 -1.69 -5.91
CA ALA A 18 -57.59 -2.91 -5.80
C ALA A 18 -56.78 -3.20 -7.08
N GLU A 19 -57.38 -3.04 -8.26
CA GLU A 19 -56.65 -3.25 -9.52
C GLU A 19 -55.58 -2.17 -9.73
N LYS A 20 -55.83 -0.91 -9.35
CA LYS A 20 -54.80 0.14 -9.39
C LYS A 20 -53.64 -0.15 -8.45
N PHE A 21 -53.90 -0.62 -7.23
CA PHE A 21 -52.86 -1.07 -6.30
C PHE A 21 -52.06 -2.23 -6.87
N ARG A 22 -52.73 -3.23 -7.47
CA ARG A 22 -52.05 -4.39 -8.07
C ARG A 22 -51.14 -3.98 -9.23
N ILE A 23 -51.57 -3.03 -10.06
CA ILE A 23 -50.76 -2.48 -11.16
C ILE A 23 -49.55 -1.72 -10.59
N PHE A 24 -49.75 -0.92 -9.54
CA PHE A 24 -48.69 -0.17 -8.89
C PHE A 24 -47.64 -1.08 -8.25
N GLU A 25 -48.08 -2.11 -7.52
CA GLU A 25 -47.21 -3.14 -6.94
C GLU A 25 -46.36 -3.82 -8.02
N LYS A 26 -46.97 -4.24 -9.13
CA LYS A 26 -46.24 -4.82 -10.27
C LYS A 26 -45.17 -3.90 -10.84
N LYS A 27 -45.44 -2.59 -10.93
CA LYS A 27 -44.47 -1.61 -11.44
C LYS A 27 -43.29 -1.46 -10.48
N ILE A 28 -43.55 -1.36 -9.17
CA ILE A 28 -42.48 -1.29 -8.15
C ILE A 28 -41.61 -2.54 -8.21
N PHE A 29 -42.20 -3.73 -8.25
CA PHE A 29 -41.44 -4.97 -8.33
C PHE A 29 -40.59 -5.07 -9.60
N ALA A 30 -41.13 -4.61 -10.74
CA ALA A 30 -40.38 -4.58 -11.98
C ALA A 30 -39.16 -3.63 -11.92
N GLU A 31 -39.32 -2.44 -11.33
CA GLU A 31 -38.23 -1.49 -11.12
C GLU A 31 -37.18 -2.00 -10.13
N LEU A 32 -37.61 -2.62 -9.02
CA LEU A 32 -36.69 -3.23 -8.05
C LEU A 32 -35.86 -4.34 -8.69
N GLU A 33 -36.48 -5.20 -9.50
CA GLU A 33 -35.76 -6.27 -10.20
C GLU A 33 -34.81 -5.72 -11.29
N ALA A 34 -35.18 -4.62 -11.95
CA ALA A 34 -34.28 -3.95 -12.90
C ALA A 34 -33.07 -3.34 -12.18
N MET A 35 -33.29 -2.67 -11.04
CA MET A 35 -32.24 -2.07 -10.22
C MET A 35 -31.29 -3.13 -9.66
N LYS A 36 -31.84 -4.24 -9.14
CA LYS A 36 -31.07 -5.41 -8.67
C LYS A 36 -30.16 -5.95 -9.77
N ARG A 37 -30.68 -6.13 -11.00
CA ARG A 37 -29.88 -6.57 -12.14
C ARG A 37 -28.75 -5.58 -12.46
N SER A 38 -29.03 -4.28 -12.42
CA SER A 38 -28.01 -3.24 -12.65
C SER A 38 -26.89 -3.30 -11.61
N ILE A 39 -27.24 -3.44 -10.32
CA ILE A 39 -26.26 -3.53 -9.23
C ILE A 39 -25.39 -4.78 -9.39
N ILE A 40 -26.00 -5.94 -9.66
CA ILE A 40 -25.26 -7.19 -9.86
C ILE A 40 -24.28 -7.04 -11.02
N TYR A 41 -24.70 -6.45 -12.13
CA TYR A 41 -23.83 -6.22 -13.28
C TYR A 41 -22.65 -5.31 -12.94
N ASP A 42 -22.90 -4.20 -12.26
CA ASP A 42 -21.84 -3.26 -11.84
C ASP A 42 -20.85 -3.92 -10.87
N VAL A 43 -21.34 -4.73 -9.94
CA VAL A 43 -20.50 -5.50 -9.00
C VAL A 43 -19.66 -6.52 -9.74
N ASP A 44 -20.24 -7.28 -10.67
CA ASP A 44 -19.51 -8.27 -11.46
C ASP A 44 -18.45 -7.62 -12.35
N LYS A 45 -18.76 -6.47 -12.95
CA LYS A 45 -17.81 -5.68 -13.72
C LYS A 45 -16.65 -5.20 -12.85
N LYS A 46 -16.93 -4.59 -11.70
CA LYS A 46 -15.90 -4.15 -10.75
C LYS A 46 -15.07 -5.32 -10.24
N ASN A 47 -15.67 -6.48 -9.97
CA ASN A 47 -14.96 -7.69 -9.58
C ASN A 47 -14.01 -8.20 -10.68
N LYS A 48 -14.42 -8.15 -11.95
CA LYS A 48 -13.55 -8.52 -13.08
C LYS A 48 -12.39 -7.54 -13.22
N GLU A 49 -12.66 -6.24 -13.13
CA GLU A 49 -11.62 -5.20 -13.15
C GLU A 49 -10.62 -5.39 -12.00
N LEU A 50 -11.10 -5.62 -10.78
CA LEU A 50 -10.26 -5.92 -9.62
C LEU A 50 -9.42 -7.18 -9.80
N LYS A 51 -10.00 -8.25 -10.38
CA LYS A 51 -9.24 -9.46 -10.71
C LYS A 51 -8.15 -9.18 -11.74
N HIS A 52 -8.42 -8.38 -12.77
CA HIS A 52 -7.42 -7.99 -13.74
C HIS A 52 -6.30 -7.14 -13.12
N ILE A 53 -6.64 -6.18 -12.26
CA ILE A 53 -5.66 -5.39 -11.52
C ILE A 53 -4.81 -6.29 -10.63
N LEU A 54 -5.43 -7.21 -9.89
CA LEU A 54 -4.74 -8.17 -9.01
C LEU A 54 -3.84 -9.13 -9.79
N MET A 55 -4.27 -9.61 -10.95
CA MET A 55 -3.48 -10.49 -11.80
C MET A 55 -2.30 -9.75 -12.44
N ASN A 56 -2.49 -8.48 -12.81
CA ASN A 56 -1.42 -7.61 -13.28
C ASN A 56 -0.43 -7.24 -12.17
N MET A 57 -0.88 -7.12 -10.92
CA MET A 57 -0.02 -6.98 -9.73
C MET A 57 0.70 -8.29 -9.39
N SER A 58 0.05 -9.45 -9.54
CA SER A 58 0.68 -10.75 -9.28
C SER A 58 1.77 -11.12 -10.29
N ASN A 59 1.69 -10.59 -11.52
CA ASN A 59 2.68 -10.84 -12.56
C ASN A 59 3.89 -9.88 -12.49
N ASN A 60 3.77 -8.78 -11.75
CA ASN A 60 4.83 -7.79 -11.55
C ASN A 60 5.09 -7.63 -10.05
N SER A 61 6.14 -8.28 -9.57
CA SER A 61 6.72 -8.18 -8.22
C SER A 61 5.94 -8.84 -7.08
N SER A 62 6.63 -9.80 -6.47
CA SER A 62 6.46 -10.25 -5.10
C SER A 62 6.33 -9.08 -4.12
N GLU A 63 5.11 -8.79 -3.65
CA GLU A 63 4.90 -7.99 -2.44
C GLU A 63 4.49 -8.86 -1.24
N PRO A 64 4.92 -8.46 -0.03
CA PRO A 64 5.06 -9.35 1.11
C PRO A 64 3.74 -9.42 1.89
N LYS A 65 3.24 -10.64 2.09
CA LYS A 65 2.14 -10.93 3.05
C LYS A 65 2.55 -10.75 4.53
N LYS A 66 3.68 -10.10 4.83
CA LYS A 66 4.13 -9.86 6.21
C LYS A 66 3.67 -8.49 6.69
N ASN A 67 2.94 -8.48 7.80
CA ASN A 67 2.63 -7.24 8.51
C ASN A 67 3.93 -6.60 9.05
N LEU A 68 3.93 -5.28 9.21
CA LEU A 68 5.10 -4.51 9.65
C LEU A 68 5.74 -5.04 10.95
N THR A 69 4.92 -5.62 11.83
CA THR A 69 5.35 -6.24 13.09
C THR A 69 6.20 -7.50 12.85
N GLY A 70 5.76 -8.42 11.99
CA GLY A 70 6.50 -9.65 11.71
C GLY A 70 7.84 -9.40 11.01
N VAL A 71 7.93 -8.37 10.15
CA VAL A 71 9.19 -8.00 9.50
C VAL A 71 10.21 -7.43 10.50
N LYS A 72 9.74 -6.63 11.47
CA LYS A 72 10.61 -6.07 12.52
C LYS A 72 11.14 -7.13 13.47
N GLU A 73 10.32 -8.14 13.80
CA GLU A 73 10.74 -9.27 14.63
C GLU A 73 11.85 -10.08 13.96
N GLU A 74 11.76 -10.33 12.64
CA GLU A 74 12.78 -11.07 11.88
C GLU A 74 14.12 -10.35 11.72
N LEU A 75 14.12 -9.02 11.79
CA LEU A 75 15.35 -8.24 11.78
C LEU A 75 16.12 -8.34 13.11
N GLU A 76 15.42 -8.72 14.19
CA GLU A 76 15.97 -8.84 15.55
C GLU A 76 16.74 -7.58 15.99
N CYS A 77 16.33 -6.40 15.50
CA CYS A 77 16.98 -5.14 15.82
C CYS A 77 15.95 -4.03 16.11
N GLN A 78 16.35 -3.08 16.95
CA GLN A 78 15.58 -1.87 17.19
C GLN A 78 15.93 -0.86 16.10
N ILE A 79 14.90 -0.42 15.37
CA ILE A 79 15.00 0.62 14.34
C ILE A 79 14.18 1.84 14.73
N PRO A 80 14.66 3.08 14.47
CA PRO A 80 15.95 3.41 13.86
C PRO A 80 17.14 3.18 14.82
N ILE A 81 18.27 2.70 14.27
CA ILE A 81 19.47 2.36 15.03
C ILE A 81 20.23 3.63 15.42
N THR A 82 20.32 3.92 16.71
CA THR A 82 20.92 5.17 17.23
C THR A 82 22.36 5.00 17.71
N ASN A 83 22.84 3.77 17.89
CA ASN A 83 24.21 3.47 18.32
C ASN A 83 25.04 2.91 17.16
N ILE A 84 26.29 3.37 17.04
CA ILE A 84 27.20 2.93 15.97
C ILE A 84 27.66 1.48 16.09
N GLU A 85 27.85 0.97 17.30
CA GLU A 85 28.25 -0.42 17.57
C GLU A 85 27.11 -1.36 17.19
N GLU A 86 25.87 -0.99 17.54
CA GLU A 86 24.66 -1.71 17.11
C GLU A 86 24.51 -1.69 15.59
N PHE A 87 24.79 -0.55 14.94
CA PHE A 87 24.75 -0.46 13.48
C PHE A 87 25.80 -1.35 12.81
N LEU A 88 27.02 -1.43 13.35
CA LEU A 88 28.06 -2.31 12.82
C LEU A 88 27.71 -3.79 13.03
N ALA A 89 27.12 -4.16 14.17
CA ALA A 89 26.62 -5.50 14.40
C ALA A 89 25.47 -5.86 13.44
N PHE A 90 24.56 -4.91 13.21
CA PHE A 90 23.49 -5.05 12.22
C PHE A 90 24.04 -5.26 10.80
N GLU A 91 25.05 -4.49 10.39
CA GLU A 91 25.72 -4.65 9.10
C GLU A 91 26.38 -6.02 8.93
N GLY A 92 27.03 -6.54 9.99
CA GLY A 92 27.55 -7.91 10.01
C GLY A 92 26.46 -8.96 9.85
N ASN A 93 25.37 -8.82 10.61
CA ASN A 93 24.21 -9.71 10.52
C ASN A 93 23.56 -9.71 9.14
N LEU A 94 23.47 -8.56 8.47
CA LEU A 94 22.98 -8.47 7.10
C LEU A 94 23.91 -9.19 6.14
N LEU A 95 25.23 -9.06 6.30
CA LEU A 95 26.19 -9.72 5.42
C LEU A 95 26.07 -11.26 5.51
N GLU A 96 25.89 -11.79 6.72
CA GLU A 96 25.88 -13.23 6.99
C GLU A 96 24.50 -13.89 6.75
N SER A 97 23.41 -13.13 6.85
CA SER A 97 22.05 -13.68 6.78
C SER A 97 21.26 -13.16 5.57
N PRO A 98 21.08 -13.97 4.50
CA PRO A 98 20.19 -13.65 3.39
C PRO A 98 18.75 -13.40 3.84
N ASN A 99 18.30 -14.07 4.90
CA ASN A 99 16.97 -13.89 5.46
C ASN A 99 16.80 -12.48 6.04
N LYS A 100 17.80 -11.95 6.77
CA LYS A 100 17.76 -10.59 7.30
C LYS A 100 17.81 -9.54 6.18
N LYS A 101 18.59 -9.76 5.12
CA LYS A 101 18.54 -8.91 3.92
C LYS A 101 17.15 -8.88 3.29
N LYS A 102 16.53 -10.04 3.12
CA LYS A 102 15.17 -10.15 2.58
C LYS A 102 14.15 -9.46 3.48
N ALA A 103 14.23 -9.62 4.79
CA ALA A 103 13.36 -8.93 5.75
C ALA A 103 13.52 -7.40 5.65
N LEU A 104 14.75 -6.90 5.54
CA LEU A 104 15.00 -5.46 5.37
C LEU A 104 14.44 -4.94 4.03
N LEU A 105 14.60 -5.71 2.96
CA LEU A 105 14.02 -5.40 1.65
C LEU A 105 12.49 -5.33 1.72
N ASP A 106 11.85 -6.32 2.35
CA ASP A 106 10.39 -6.35 2.54
C ASP A 106 9.91 -5.16 3.38
N LEU A 107 10.65 -4.78 4.44
CA LEU A 107 10.38 -3.57 5.22
C LEU A 107 10.40 -2.32 4.33
N TYR A 108 11.43 -2.19 3.49
CA TYR A 108 11.58 -1.04 2.60
C TYR A 108 10.44 -0.93 1.60
N ARG A 109 10.04 -2.04 0.97
CA ARG A 109 8.87 -2.10 0.07
C ARG A 109 7.62 -1.55 0.76
N ILE A 110 7.35 -1.99 1.99
CA ILE A 110 6.20 -1.52 2.77
C ILE A 110 6.29 -0.01 3.04
N LEU A 111 7.46 0.49 3.47
CA LEU A 111 7.63 1.90 3.84
C LEU A 111 7.45 2.86 2.66
N ILE A 112 7.92 2.47 1.48
CA ILE A 112 7.86 3.29 0.25
C ILE A 112 6.63 2.98 -0.61
N CYS A 113 5.75 2.09 -0.15
CA CYS A 113 4.49 1.81 -0.82
C CYS A 113 3.68 3.12 -0.96
N GLY A 114 3.11 3.36 -2.15
CA GLY A 114 2.36 4.58 -2.46
C GLY A 114 3.19 5.87 -2.63
N GLU A 115 4.50 5.86 -2.35
CA GLU A 115 5.35 7.02 -2.60
C GLU A 115 5.66 7.17 -4.09
N ALA A 116 5.58 8.39 -4.61
CA ALA A 116 5.80 8.67 -6.03
C ALA A 116 7.19 9.24 -6.33
N LYS A 117 7.84 9.88 -5.35
CA LYS A 117 9.12 10.55 -5.53
C LYS A 117 10.25 9.76 -4.89
N ILE A 118 11.30 9.51 -5.65
CA ILE A 118 12.48 8.79 -5.17
C ILE A 118 13.17 9.49 -3.98
N GLN A 119 13.25 10.82 -4.00
CA GLN A 119 13.85 11.58 -2.88
C GLN A 119 13.06 11.35 -1.58
N SER A 120 11.73 11.34 -1.66
CA SER A 120 10.86 11.02 -0.52
C SER A 120 11.11 9.60 -0.01
N CYS A 121 11.26 8.61 -0.91
CA CYS A 121 11.61 7.25 -0.54
C CYS A 121 12.93 7.19 0.22
N ILE A 122 14.00 7.80 -0.32
CA ILE A 122 15.34 7.79 0.29
C ILE A 122 15.31 8.39 1.70
N LEU A 123 14.67 9.56 1.87
CA LEU A 123 14.54 10.21 3.17
C LEU A 123 13.78 9.34 4.16
N LYS A 124 12.67 8.72 3.72
CA LYS A 124 11.84 7.85 4.56
C LYS A 124 12.61 6.58 4.97
N LEU A 125 13.30 5.92 4.03
CA LEU A 125 14.09 4.73 4.31
C LEU A 125 15.26 5.03 5.25
N GLY A 126 16.00 6.12 4.98
CA GLY A 126 17.11 6.54 5.85
C GLY A 126 16.64 6.81 7.29
N ALA A 127 15.60 7.62 7.45
CA ALA A 127 15.05 7.96 8.77
C ALA A 127 14.42 6.77 9.51
N ALA A 128 13.96 5.76 8.79
CA ALA A 128 13.40 4.55 9.39
C ALA A 128 14.48 3.57 9.87
N THR A 129 15.67 3.56 9.25
CA THR A 129 16.71 2.57 9.54
C THR A 129 17.79 3.08 10.48
N ILE A 130 18.28 4.30 10.28
CA ILE A 130 19.39 4.87 11.05
C ILE A 130 18.96 6.15 11.78
N GLY A 131 19.32 6.24 13.05
CA GLY A 131 19.15 7.43 13.88
C GLY A 131 20.14 8.53 13.48
N LYS A 132 19.85 9.74 13.93
CA LYS A 132 20.63 10.94 13.57
C LYS A 132 22.09 10.85 14.03
N GLU A 133 22.31 10.20 15.17
CA GLU A 133 23.61 9.97 15.78
C GLU A 133 24.52 9.14 14.87
N VAL A 134 24.00 8.02 14.34
CA VAL A 134 24.71 7.17 13.38
C VAL A 134 24.86 7.87 12.04
N GLN A 135 23.80 8.53 11.57
CA GLN A 135 23.79 9.25 10.29
C GLN A 135 24.90 10.32 10.21
N LEU A 136 25.18 11.03 11.31
CA LEU A 136 26.22 12.06 11.35
C LEU A 136 27.64 11.50 11.14
N LEU A 137 27.87 10.23 11.47
CA LEU A 137 29.15 9.53 11.30
C LEU A 137 29.40 9.07 9.87
N TYR A 138 28.36 9.02 9.03
CA TYR A 138 28.44 8.58 7.65
C TYR A 138 28.24 9.72 6.65
N SER A 139 28.74 9.51 5.44
CA SER A 139 28.46 10.32 4.27
C SER A 139 28.30 9.42 3.05
N GLY A 140 27.63 9.89 2.00
CA GLY A 140 27.39 9.09 0.80
C GLY A 140 28.65 8.63 0.05
N THR A 141 29.79 9.29 0.23
CA THR A 141 31.05 8.95 -0.46
C THR A 141 32.30 8.97 0.44
N GLY A 142 32.14 9.06 1.76
CA GLY A 142 33.28 9.13 2.71
C GLY A 142 34.02 10.47 2.74
N LYS A 143 33.31 11.61 2.67
CA LYS A 143 33.94 12.94 2.68
C LYS A 143 34.63 13.24 4.01
N ILE A 144 35.82 13.83 3.92
CA ILE A 144 36.55 14.40 5.05
C ILE A 144 36.10 15.85 5.22
N ASN A 145 35.46 16.16 6.35
CA ASN A 145 35.12 17.53 6.72
C ASN A 145 35.94 17.90 7.97
N ASN A 146 36.68 19.01 7.93
CA ASN A 146 37.47 19.53 9.06
C ASN A 146 38.43 18.50 9.69
N GLY A 147 39.11 17.68 8.87
CA GLY A 147 40.08 16.70 9.34
C GLY A 147 39.49 15.41 9.94
N VAL A 148 38.15 15.33 10.09
CA VAL A 148 37.45 14.12 10.52
C VAL A 148 36.79 13.47 9.31
N GLY A 149 37.29 12.28 8.94
CA GLY A 149 36.72 11.48 7.86
C GLY A 149 35.41 10.84 8.28
N LYS A 150 34.31 11.13 7.57
CA LYS A 150 33.07 10.38 7.73
C LYS A 150 33.18 9.02 7.04
N ARG A 151 32.53 8.01 7.59
CA ARG A 151 32.45 6.67 6.98
C ARG A 151 31.65 6.73 5.68
N ASN A 152 31.92 5.80 4.76
CA ASN A 152 31.22 5.73 3.49
C ASN A 152 29.95 4.86 3.61
N PHE A 153 28.77 5.48 3.48
CA PHE A 153 27.50 4.78 3.55
C PHE A 153 27.24 3.89 2.34
N SER A 154 27.76 4.25 1.16
CA SER A 154 27.53 3.49 -0.08
C SER A 154 28.14 2.08 -0.05
N LEU A 155 29.01 1.80 0.92
CA LEU A 155 29.65 0.50 1.11
C LEU A 155 28.90 -0.40 2.11
N THR A 156 27.81 0.10 2.71
CA THR A 156 27.01 -0.65 3.67
C THR A 156 26.06 -1.63 2.99
N GLN A 157 25.78 -2.74 3.65
CA GLN A 157 24.73 -3.68 3.25
C GLN A 157 23.36 -3.00 3.31
N THR A 158 23.13 -2.15 4.30
CA THR A 158 21.93 -1.31 4.40
C THR A 158 21.70 -0.49 3.13
N TYR A 159 22.76 0.15 2.60
CA TYR A 159 22.68 0.91 1.36
C TYR A 159 22.38 0.01 0.15
N SER A 160 23.02 -1.15 0.05
CA SER A 160 22.75 -2.11 -1.04
C SER A 160 21.28 -2.53 -1.05
N VAL A 161 20.72 -2.91 0.10
CA VAL A 161 19.31 -3.31 0.21
C VAL A 161 18.36 -2.14 -0.08
N MET A 162 18.74 -0.92 0.33
CA MET A 162 17.98 0.29 0.00
C MET A 162 17.97 0.53 -1.51
N GLN A 163 19.12 0.37 -2.16
CA GLN A 163 19.25 0.48 -3.61
C GLN A 163 18.38 -0.56 -4.32
N ASP A 164 18.40 -1.82 -3.88
CA ASP A 164 17.56 -2.88 -4.45
C ASP A 164 16.07 -2.52 -4.38
N ALA A 165 15.60 -2.05 -3.22
CA ALA A 165 14.20 -1.62 -3.05
C ALA A 165 13.80 -0.46 -3.98
N LEU A 166 14.72 0.48 -4.20
CA LEU A 166 14.48 1.64 -5.08
C LEU A 166 14.51 1.24 -6.56
N ILE A 167 15.45 0.37 -6.96
CA ILE A 167 15.52 -0.17 -8.33
C ILE A 167 14.28 -0.99 -8.64
N GLU A 168 13.80 -1.82 -7.72
CA GLU A 168 12.55 -2.57 -7.92
C GLU A 168 11.34 -1.68 -8.15
N LYS A 169 11.27 -0.54 -7.43
CA LYS A 169 10.13 0.38 -7.52
C LYS A 169 10.19 1.31 -8.73
N PHE A 170 11.37 1.79 -9.11
CA PHE A 170 11.53 2.85 -10.13
C PHE A 170 12.27 2.40 -11.40
N GLY A 171 12.81 1.18 -11.44
CA GLY A 171 13.58 0.62 -12.55
C GLY A 171 15.08 0.97 -12.54
N GLU A 172 15.86 0.30 -13.39
CA GLU A 172 17.33 0.45 -13.51
C GLU A 172 17.79 1.78 -14.12
N ALA A 173 16.88 2.58 -14.68
CA ALA A 173 17.21 3.85 -15.34
C ALA A 173 17.68 4.97 -14.38
N PHE A 174 17.86 4.66 -13.09
CA PHE A 174 18.26 5.63 -12.08
C PHE A 174 19.78 5.64 -11.84
N ASN A 175 20.39 6.81 -12.04
CA ASN A 175 21.80 7.04 -11.76
C ASN A 175 21.95 7.58 -10.32
N LEU A 176 22.24 6.69 -9.36
CA LEU A 176 22.46 6.98 -7.93
C LEU A 176 23.59 7.99 -7.66
N LYS A 177 24.43 8.29 -8.66
CA LYS A 177 25.49 9.31 -8.59
C LYS A 177 24.99 10.72 -8.25
N SER A 178 23.68 10.95 -8.26
CA SER A 178 23.04 12.24 -7.95
C SER A 178 22.40 12.34 -6.57
N LEU A 179 22.62 11.37 -5.66
CA LEU A 179 22.19 11.52 -4.28
C LEU A 179 22.83 12.80 -3.70
N PRO A 180 22.05 13.83 -3.34
CA PRO A 180 22.60 15.03 -2.76
C PRO A 180 23.30 14.64 -1.46
N GLY A 181 24.51 15.12 -1.25
CA GLY A 181 25.30 14.88 -0.04
C GLY A 181 24.68 15.43 1.26
N ASP A 182 23.44 15.90 1.20
CA ASP A 182 22.64 16.43 2.31
C ASP A 182 21.64 15.36 2.76
N VAL A 183 22.16 14.24 3.28
CA VAL A 183 21.38 13.42 4.23
C VAL A 183 21.47 14.15 5.56
N GLY A 184 20.69 15.21 5.74
CA GLY A 184 20.68 16.01 6.96
C GLY A 184 20.48 17.50 6.71
N ARG A 185 19.23 17.91 6.46
CA ARG A 185 18.72 19.22 6.86
C ARG A 185 17.38 19.02 7.56
#